data_AF-A0A0V1PSN4-F1
#
_entry.id   AF-A0A0V1PSN4-F1
#
_cell.length_a   1.000
_cell.length_b   1.000
_cell.length_c   1.000
_cell.angle_alpha   90.00
_cell.angle_beta   90.00
_cell.angle_gamma   90.00
#
_symmetry.space_group_name_H-M   'P 1'
#
loop_
_entity.id
_entity.type
_entity.pdbx_description
1 polymer ?
#
loop_
_entity_poly.entity_id
_entity_poly.type
_entity_poly.pdbx_seq_one_letter_code
_entity_poly.pdbx_strand_id
1 'polypeptide(L)'
;MDPTNDPNFTPPSLNKNIEPTAPSSQIPKNIPIEPLVLADLGNAMDAPSPHPSSGSSRIHMVHEDTKDEQYKSKIPRKHTDLVNSSSDEDVCMPEVLPPSAKVKSTQIADLEEVPQGIQRQAKTLEEYKFPTHRLGTTMRDDTKYPLVIVACGSFSPITYLHLRMFEMALDAISEQTRFEVVGGYYSPVSSNYKKQGLAPAHHRVRMCELACERTSSWLMVDAWESLQPKYTRTALVLDHFNEEINIKRGGIMTQSGEKRGVKIMLLAGGDLIESMGEPDVWADQDLHHILGKYGCLIVERAGADVRSFLLSHDIMYEHRRNFLVIKQLIYNDISSTKIRLFIRRGMSVQYLLPNSVIRYIQEHKLYINETEPVKQVMADKMD
;
A
#
# COMPACT_ATOMS: atom_id res chain seq x y z
N MET A 1 -4.67 11.85 -0.28
CA MET A 1 -4.92 12.70 0.89
C MET A 1 -5.14 14.12 0.42
N ASP A 2 -6.29 14.38 -0.20
CA ASP A 2 -6.67 15.72 -0.65
C ASP A 2 -7.06 16.58 0.58
N PRO A 3 -6.31 17.65 0.90
CA PRO A 3 -6.55 18.52 2.05
C PRO A 3 -7.94 19.13 2.13
N THR A 4 -8.67 19.27 1.01
CA THR A 4 -10.01 19.88 0.99
C THR A 4 -11.05 19.12 1.80
N ASN A 5 -10.78 17.87 2.18
CA ASN A 5 -11.66 17.06 3.01
C ASN A 5 -11.51 17.33 4.52
N ASP A 6 -10.58 18.19 4.95
CA ASP A 6 -10.51 18.67 6.34
C ASP A 6 -11.66 19.67 6.62
N PRO A 7 -12.49 19.49 7.66
CA PRO A 7 -13.52 20.46 8.03
C PRO A 7 -12.98 21.85 8.40
N ASN A 8 -11.70 21.93 8.79
CA ASN A 8 -11.05 23.21 9.08
C ASN A 8 -10.15 23.65 7.92
N PHE A 9 -10.31 23.04 6.73
CA PHE A 9 -9.53 23.40 5.56
C PHE A 9 -9.69 24.89 5.28
N THR A 10 -8.56 25.59 5.32
CA THR A 10 -8.44 26.95 4.86
C THR A 10 -7.48 26.90 3.68
N PRO A 11 -7.89 27.38 2.50
CA PRO A 11 -7.03 27.38 1.33
C PRO A 11 -5.67 28.04 1.65
N PRO A 12 -4.54 27.50 1.16
CA PRO A 12 -3.21 28.04 1.41
C PRO A 12 -3.11 29.55 1.18
N SER A 13 -3.76 30.08 0.14
CA SER A 13 -3.80 31.52 -0.16
C SER A 13 -4.36 32.38 0.99
N LEU A 14 -5.24 31.81 1.81
CA LEU A 14 -5.92 32.47 2.94
C LEU A 14 -5.31 32.09 4.31
N ASN A 15 -4.47 31.06 4.36
CA ASN A 15 -3.91 30.53 5.61
C ASN A 15 -2.51 31.11 5.89
N LYS A 16 -2.44 32.14 6.74
CA LYS A 16 -1.18 32.80 7.12
C LYS A 16 -0.38 32.07 8.21
N ASN A 17 -0.97 31.08 8.87
CA ASN A 17 -0.38 30.38 10.03
C ASN A 17 -0.20 28.89 9.73
N ILE A 18 0.36 28.56 8.56
CA ILE A 18 0.70 27.19 8.21
C ILE A 18 1.87 26.74 9.10
N GLU A 19 1.69 25.61 9.77
CA GLU A 19 2.74 25.01 10.60
C GLU A 19 4.00 24.74 9.76
N PRO A 20 5.20 25.12 10.24
CA PRO A 20 6.42 24.96 9.45
C PRO A 20 6.79 23.49 9.28
N THR A 21 7.35 23.14 8.14
CA THR A 21 7.95 21.83 7.90
C THR A 21 9.35 21.74 8.53
N ALA A 22 9.87 20.52 8.66
CA ALA A 22 11.20 20.28 9.20
C ALA A 22 12.28 21.04 8.41
N PRO A 23 13.28 21.64 9.08
CA PRO A 23 14.35 22.34 8.40
C PRO A 23 15.16 21.40 7.52
N SER A 24 15.63 21.89 6.36
CA SER A 24 16.40 21.08 5.40
C SER A 24 17.69 20.48 5.98
N SER A 25 18.23 21.02 7.08
CA SER A 25 19.39 20.48 7.78
C SER A 25 19.12 19.18 8.54
N GLN A 26 17.86 18.88 8.85
CA GLN A 26 17.43 17.68 9.56
C GLN A 26 17.01 16.54 8.62
N ILE A 27 16.90 16.81 7.32
CA ILE A 27 16.53 15.82 6.32
C ILE A 27 17.80 15.39 5.59
N PRO A 28 18.05 14.08 5.39
CA PRO A 28 19.18 13.61 4.60
C PRO A 28 19.23 14.29 3.24
N LYS A 29 20.45 14.51 2.72
CA LYS A 29 20.63 15.13 1.40
C LYS A 29 19.86 14.34 0.35
N ASN A 30 19.09 15.06 -0.46
CA ASN A 30 18.26 14.44 -1.48
C ASN A 30 19.16 13.78 -2.55
N ILE A 31 19.14 12.45 -2.59
CA ILE A 31 19.84 11.66 -3.61
C ILE A 31 18.91 11.52 -4.82
N PRO A 32 19.36 11.89 -6.04
CA PRO A 32 18.54 11.77 -7.23
C PRO A 32 18.14 10.31 -7.52
N ILE A 33 17.00 10.13 -8.17
CA ILE A 33 16.58 8.83 -8.68
C ILE A 33 17.36 8.58 -9.97
N GLU A 34 18.52 7.94 -9.83
CA GLU A 34 19.41 7.65 -10.97
C GLU A 34 19.16 6.24 -11.52
N PRO A 35 18.97 6.08 -12.84
CA PRO A 35 18.93 4.77 -13.48
C PRO A 35 20.26 4.06 -13.36
N LEU A 36 20.21 2.73 -13.15
CA LEU A 36 21.40 1.88 -13.26
C LEU A 36 21.95 1.99 -14.70
N VAL A 37 23.20 2.42 -14.86
CA VAL A 37 23.85 2.55 -16.17
C VAL A 37 24.64 1.28 -16.45
N LEU A 38 24.79 0.87 -17.72
CA LEU A 38 25.54 -0.33 -18.12
C LEU A 38 26.95 -0.44 -17.53
N ALA A 39 27.60 0.70 -17.23
CA ALA A 39 28.89 0.74 -16.55
C ALA A 39 28.87 0.13 -15.14
N ASP A 40 27.72 0.16 -14.46
CA ASP A 40 27.53 -0.37 -13.10
C ASP A 40 27.44 -1.90 -13.08
N LEU A 41 27.13 -2.55 -14.23
CA LEU A 41 27.10 -4.01 -14.39
C LEU A 41 28.48 -4.62 -14.72
N GLY A 42 29.47 -3.78 -15.06
CA GLY A 42 30.77 -4.21 -15.59
C GLY A 42 31.65 -4.99 -14.61
N ASN A 43 31.40 -4.90 -13.30
CA ASN A 43 32.20 -5.61 -12.30
C ASN A 43 31.75 -7.07 -12.06
N ALA A 44 30.57 -7.46 -12.56
CA ALA A 44 30.03 -8.81 -12.38
C ALA A 44 30.33 -9.78 -13.55
N MET A 45 30.78 -9.26 -14.70
CA MET A 45 31.08 -10.10 -15.88
C MET A 45 32.49 -10.72 -15.88
N ASP A 46 33.42 -10.20 -15.08
CA ASP A 46 34.77 -10.75 -14.92
C ASP A 46 34.90 -11.77 -13.77
N ALA A 47 33.80 -12.09 -13.09
CA ALA A 47 33.80 -13.14 -12.07
C ALA A 47 33.86 -14.52 -12.76
N PRO A 48 34.86 -15.38 -12.47
CA PRO A 48 34.92 -16.71 -13.04
C PRO A 48 33.67 -17.48 -12.65
N SER A 49 33.09 -18.19 -13.63
CA SER A 49 31.94 -19.08 -13.41
C SER A 49 32.28 -20.05 -12.27
N PRO A 50 31.40 -20.25 -11.27
CA PRO A 50 31.66 -21.24 -10.23
C PRO A 50 31.68 -22.63 -10.86
N HIS A 51 32.88 -23.15 -11.11
CA HIS A 51 33.09 -24.52 -11.57
C HIS A 51 32.68 -25.49 -10.46
N PRO A 52 31.92 -26.55 -10.78
CA PRO A 52 31.62 -27.62 -9.83
C PRO A 52 32.86 -28.51 -9.65
N SER A 53 33.61 -28.31 -8.58
CA SER A 53 34.68 -29.23 -8.17
C SER A 53 34.13 -30.41 -7.38
N SER A 54 34.18 -31.57 -8.03
CA SER A 54 34.46 -32.91 -7.48
C SER A 54 34.31 -33.13 -5.96
N GLY A 55 33.23 -33.81 -5.58
CA GLY A 55 33.12 -34.59 -4.35
C GLY A 55 32.47 -35.94 -4.67
N SER A 56 33.29 -36.95 -4.92
CA SER A 56 32.88 -38.33 -5.19
C SER A 56 32.28 -38.98 -3.94
N SER A 57 31.11 -39.61 -4.07
CA SER A 57 30.73 -40.84 -3.34
C SER A 57 29.58 -41.52 -4.07
N ARG A 58 29.95 -42.51 -4.90
CA ARG A 58 29.05 -43.48 -5.54
C ARG A 58 28.51 -44.46 -4.49
N ILE A 59 27.20 -44.76 -4.55
CA ILE A 59 26.66 -46.09 -4.25
C ILE A 59 25.63 -46.46 -5.34
N HIS A 60 25.97 -47.50 -6.12
CA HIS A 60 25.15 -48.33 -7.02
C HIS A 60 24.15 -49.19 -6.21
N MET A 61 23.05 -49.80 -6.66
CA MET A 61 22.29 -50.05 -7.91
C MET A 61 20.85 -50.43 -7.42
N VAL A 62 19.77 -50.47 -8.21
CA VAL A 62 19.35 -51.61 -9.05
C VAL A 62 18.14 -51.16 -9.91
N HIS A 63 18.18 -51.58 -11.19
CA HIS A 63 17.13 -51.48 -12.20
C HIS A 63 16.05 -52.56 -12.00
N GLU A 64 14.79 -52.23 -12.30
CA GLU A 64 13.89 -53.19 -12.94
C GLU A 64 12.85 -52.45 -13.81
N ASP A 65 12.81 -52.82 -15.10
CA ASP A 65 11.87 -52.36 -16.12
C ASP A 65 10.53 -53.07 -15.98
N THR A 66 9.41 -52.38 -16.25
CA THR A 66 8.29 -52.95 -17.04
C THR A 66 7.20 -51.92 -17.40
N LYS A 67 7.09 -51.72 -18.72
CA LYS A 67 5.89 -51.66 -19.60
C LYS A 67 4.80 -50.60 -19.44
N ASP A 68 4.56 -49.98 -20.60
CA ASP A 68 3.40 -49.21 -21.08
C ASP A 68 2.03 -49.72 -20.60
N GLU A 69 1.14 -48.78 -20.27
CA GLU A 69 -0.26 -48.88 -20.70
C GLU A 69 -0.99 -47.50 -20.68
N GLN A 70 -1.61 -47.18 -21.82
CA GLN A 70 -2.48 -46.03 -22.05
C GLN A 70 -3.74 -46.09 -21.17
N TYR A 71 -4.01 -45.06 -20.38
CA TYR A 71 -5.31 -44.88 -19.72
C TYR A 71 -6.09 -43.67 -20.27
N LYS A 72 -7.22 -43.98 -20.92
CA LYS A 72 -8.25 -43.06 -21.41
C LYS A 72 -9.12 -42.58 -20.23
N SER A 73 -9.24 -41.27 -20.02
CA SER A 73 -10.19 -40.69 -19.06
C SER A 73 -11.59 -40.56 -19.67
N LYS A 74 -12.58 -41.24 -19.09
CA LYS A 74 -14.01 -41.07 -19.38
C LYS A 74 -14.65 -40.20 -18.30
N ILE A 75 -15.19 -39.04 -18.69
CA ILE A 75 -15.99 -38.15 -17.84
C ILE A 75 -17.46 -38.60 -17.92
N PRO A 76 -18.16 -38.90 -16.80
CA PRO A 76 -19.60 -39.10 -16.82
C PRO A 76 -20.35 -37.77 -16.66
N ARG A 77 -21.10 -37.37 -17.70
CA ARG A 77 -22.13 -36.33 -17.64
C ARG A 77 -23.40 -36.93 -17.04
N LYS A 78 -23.93 -36.35 -15.95
CA LYS A 78 -25.29 -36.63 -15.48
C LYS A 78 -26.24 -35.55 -16.01
N HIS A 79 -27.28 -36.03 -16.69
CA HIS A 79 -28.45 -35.30 -17.16
C HIS A 79 -29.45 -35.21 -16.00
N THR A 80 -30.09 -34.06 -15.80
CA THR A 80 -31.29 -33.94 -14.95
C THR A 80 -32.34 -33.17 -15.70
N ASP A 81 -33.49 -33.81 -15.84
CA ASP A 81 -34.61 -33.42 -16.69
C ASP A 81 -35.42 -32.27 -16.08
N LEU A 82 -35.91 -31.41 -16.98
CA LEU A 82 -36.84 -30.33 -16.74
C LEU A 82 -38.25 -30.88 -16.51
N VAL A 83 -38.91 -30.44 -15.44
CA VAL A 83 -40.37 -30.52 -15.30
C VAL A 83 -40.91 -29.17 -14.83
N ASN A 84 -41.77 -28.60 -15.67
CA ASN A 84 -42.60 -27.44 -15.38
C ASN A 84 -43.80 -27.87 -14.52
N SER A 85 -44.10 -27.11 -13.46
CA SER A 85 -45.46 -26.99 -12.94
C SER A 85 -45.68 -25.60 -12.35
N SER A 86 -46.66 -24.89 -12.89
CA SER A 86 -47.13 -23.58 -12.43
C SER A 86 -48.11 -23.71 -11.27
N SER A 87 -47.99 -22.81 -10.28
CA SER A 87 -49.12 -22.32 -9.49
C SER A 87 -48.70 -21.02 -8.80
N ASP A 88 -49.41 -19.94 -9.11
CA ASP A 88 -49.35 -18.64 -8.46
C ASP A 88 -49.81 -18.77 -7.01
N GLU A 89 -48.95 -18.43 -6.04
CA GLU A 89 -49.33 -17.92 -4.71
C GLU A 89 -48.25 -16.96 -4.19
N ASP A 90 -48.70 -15.93 -3.47
CA ASP A 90 -48.01 -14.71 -3.05
C ASP A 90 -46.56 -14.91 -2.56
N VAL A 91 -45.60 -14.39 -3.32
CA VAL A 91 -44.18 -14.42 -2.97
C VAL A 91 -43.86 -13.26 -2.02
N CYS A 92 -43.91 -13.54 -0.71
CA CYS A 92 -43.08 -12.83 0.25
C CYS A 92 -41.62 -13.08 -0.15
N MET A 93 -40.95 -12.06 -0.70
CA MET A 93 -39.54 -12.16 -1.11
C MET A 93 -38.71 -12.68 0.07
N PRO A 94 -38.09 -13.86 -0.03
CA PRO A 94 -37.15 -14.29 0.98
C PRO A 94 -35.97 -13.34 0.92
N GLU A 95 -35.52 -12.88 2.07
CA GLU A 95 -34.26 -12.17 2.26
C GLU A 95 -33.11 -13.11 1.86
N VAL A 96 -32.85 -13.24 0.56
CA VAL A 96 -31.70 -13.99 0.04
C VAL A 96 -30.48 -13.10 0.18
N LEU A 97 -30.01 -12.96 1.42
CA LEU A 97 -28.61 -12.68 1.66
C LEU A 97 -27.83 -13.85 1.02
N PRO A 98 -26.77 -13.60 0.22
CA PRO A 98 -25.84 -14.69 -0.13
C PRO A 98 -25.35 -15.31 1.19
N PRO A 99 -24.88 -16.56 1.22
CA PRO A 99 -24.54 -17.23 2.47
C PRO A 99 -23.52 -16.38 3.23
N SER A 100 -24.03 -15.55 4.15
CA SER A 100 -23.27 -14.91 5.17
C SER A 100 -22.89 -16.08 6.03
N ALA A 101 -21.72 -16.64 5.74
CA ALA A 101 -21.09 -17.56 6.65
C ALA A 101 -20.98 -16.77 7.95
N LYS A 102 -21.94 -16.98 8.87
CA LYS A 102 -21.86 -16.48 10.24
C LYS A 102 -20.44 -16.82 10.68
N VAL A 103 -19.63 -15.78 10.93
CA VAL A 103 -18.22 -15.95 11.26
C VAL A 103 -18.19 -16.95 12.41
N LYS A 104 -17.62 -18.13 12.16
CA LYS A 104 -17.54 -19.17 13.19
C LYS A 104 -16.63 -18.64 14.29
N SER A 105 -16.90 -18.93 15.56
CA SER A 105 -16.08 -18.45 16.70
C SER A 105 -14.58 -18.76 16.52
N THR A 106 -14.24 -19.87 15.87
CA THR A 106 -12.86 -20.25 15.53
C THR A 106 -12.19 -19.33 14.52
N GLN A 107 -12.95 -18.60 13.71
CA GLN A 107 -12.44 -17.63 12.71
C GLN A 107 -12.21 -16.23 13.30
N ILE A 108 -12.75 -15.95 14.49
CA ILE A 108 -12.54 -14.70 15.25
C ILE A 108 -11.20 -14.75 15.98
N ALA A 109 -10.78 -15.93 16.44
CA ALA A 109 -9.46 -16.12 17.06
C ALA A 109 -8.31 -15.65 16.13
N ASP A 110 -8.46 -15.86 14.81
CA ASP A 110 -7.52 -15.38 13.79
C ASP A 110 -7.38 -13.85 13.74
N LEU A 111 -8.41 -13.10 14.13
CA LEU A 111 -8.42 -11.63 14.12
C LEU A 111 -7.78 -11.03 15.36
N GLU A 112 -7.85 -11.75 16.49
CA GLU A 112 -7.25 -11.34 17.75
C GLU A 112 -5.83 -11.88 17.95
N GLU A 113 -5.44 -12.93 17.23
CA GLU A 113 -4.07 -13.41 17.23
C GLU A 113 -3.13 -12.42 16.54
N VAL A 114 -2.15 -11.94 17.27
CA VAL A 114 -1.05 -11.11 16.74
C VAL A 114 0.15 -12.03 16.51
N PRO A 115 0.72 -12.09 15.28
CA PRO A 115 1.91 -12.90 15.04
C PRO A 115 3.06 -12.51 15.97
N GLN A 116 3.86 -13.50 16.37
CA GLN A 116 4.98 -13.30 17.28
C GLN A 116 5.93 -12.19 16.77
N GLY A 117 6.28 -11.25 17.64
CA GLY A 117 7.17 -10.12 17.31
C GLY A 117 6.49 -8.92 16.66
N ILE A 118 5.18 -8.98 16.39
CA ILE A 118 4.40 -7.84 15.92
C ILE A 118 3.72 -7.18 17.13
N GLN A 119 3.83 -5.85 17.23
CA GLN A 119 3.10 -5.06 18.23
C GLN A 119 1.97 -4.31 17.52
N ARG A 120 0.76 -4.39 18.08
CA ARG A 120 -0.38 -3.59 17.63
C ARG A 120 -0.12 -2.10 17.85
N GLN A 121 -0.64 -1.30 16.95
CA GLN A 121 -0.64 0.14 17.02
C GLN A 121 -1.52 0.65 18.17
N ALA A 122 -1.06 1.75 18.77
CA ALA A 122 -1.75 2.39 19.88
C ALA A 122 -3.09 3.00 19.45
N LYS A 123 -4.00 3.12 20.41
CA LYS A 123 -5.29 3.83 20.23
C LYS A 123 -5.25 5.27 20.73
N THR A 124 -4.21 5.64 21.47
CA THR A 124 -3.98 7.01 21.96
C THR A 124 -2.53 7.41 21.70
N LEU A 125 -2.26 8.72 21.71
CA LEU A 125 -0.94 9.25 21.41
C LEU A 125 0.08 8.99 22.54
N GLU A 126 -0.38 8.84 23.78
CA GLU A 126 0.47 8.57 24.96
C GLU A 126 1.07 7.16 24.93
N GLU A 127 0.34 6.21 24.36
CA GLU A 127 0.76 4.81 24.21
C GLU A 127 1.53 4.55 22.90
N TYR A 128 1.56 5.55 22.02
CA TYR A 128 2.12 5.42 20.69
C TYR A 128 3.61 5.12 20.70
N LYS A 129 4.01 4.16 19.86
CA LYS A 129 5.41 3.83 19.56
C LYS A 129 5.55 3.62 18.06
N PHE A 130 6.58 4.24 17.48
CA PHE A 130 6.88 4.07 16.07
C PHE A 130 7.17 2.59 15.74
N PRO A 131 6.47 1.98 14.77
CA PRO A 131 6.64 0.57 14.44
C PRO A 131 7.99 0.32 13.76
N THR A 132 8.79 -0.59 14.30
CA THR A 132 10.12 -0.94 13.73
C THR A 132 10.31 -2.44 13.52
N HIS A 133 9.30 -3.26 13.78
CA HIS A 133 9.43 -4.72 13.83
C HIS A 133 9.77 -5.36 12.47
N ARG A 134 9.59 -4.64 11.35
CA ARG A 134 10.01 -5.04 9.99
C ARG A 134 10.93 -4.01 9.32
N LEU A 135 11.43 -3.02 10.07
CA LEU A 135 12.37 -2.04 9.56
C LEU A 135 13.76 -2.68 9.51
N GLY A 136 14.36 -2.74 8.33
CA GLY A 136 15.74 -3.20 8.15
C GLY A 136 16.71 -2.32 8.94
N THR A 137 17.53 -2.93 9.80
CA THR A 137 18.51 -2.21 10.64
C THR A 137 19.88 -2.10 9.97
N THR A 138 20.15 -2.95 8.99
CA THR A 138 21.42 -3.04 8.28
C THR A 138 21.18 -3.23 6.79
N MET A 139 21.93 -2.49 5.97
CA MET A 139 21.88 -2.60 4.52
C MET A 139 22.46 -3.94 4.04
N ARG A 140 21.93 -4.46 2.94
CA ARG A 140 22.48 -5.65 2.27
C ARG A 140 23.55 -5.28 1.25
N ASP A 141 23.47 -4.07 0.70
CA ASP A 141 24.40 -3.57 -0.32
C ASP A 141 24.88 -2.15 0.03
N ASP A 142 26.14 -2.02 0.44
CA ASP A 142 26.75 -0.75 0.84
C ASP A 142 26.85 0.26 -0.31
N THR A 143 26.71 -0.18 -1.56
CA THR A 143 26.71 0.69 -2.75
C THR A 143 25.35 1.35 -3.00
N LYS A 144 24.28 0.89 -2.33
CA LYS A 144 22.92 1.41 -2.47
C LYS A 144 22.54 2.37 -1.35
N TYR A 145 21.53 3.19 -1.57
CA TYR A 145 21.02 4.13 -0.56
C TYR A 145 19.75 3.58 0.11
N PRO A 146 19.61 3.67 1.45
CA PRO A 146 18.47 3.11 2.14
C PRO A 146 17.22 3.97 1.88
N LEU A 147 16.12 3.31 1.58
CA LEU A 147 14.85 3.92 1.22
C LEU A 147 13.70 3.35 2.06
N VAL A 148 12.87 4.24 2.60
CA VAL A 148 11.59 3.91 3.20
C VAL A 148 10.45 4.45 2.34
N ILE A 149 9.46 3.60 2.10
CA ILE A 149 8.27 3.93 1.31
C ILE A 149 7.11 4.19 2.26
N VAL A 150 6.41 5.31 2.10
CA VAL A 150 5.25 5.68 2.93
C VAL A 150 4.04 5.89 2.04
N ALA A 151 2.94 5.18 2.30
CA ALA A 151 1.66 5.42 1.64
C ALA A 151 0.68 6.07 2.61
N CYS A 152 0.40 7.37 2.41
CA CYS A 152 -0.63 8.08 3.16
C CYS A 152 -2.00 7.93 2.46
N GLY A 153 -3.04 7.60 3.21
CA GLY A 153 -4.33 7.34 2.59
C GLY A 153 -5.49 7.10 3.54
N SER A 154 -6.70 7.08 2.96
CA SER A 154 -7.90 6.77 3.73
C SER A 154 -7.94 5.30 4.15
N PHE A 155 -7.63 4.36 3.25
CA PHE A 155 -7.73 2.91 3.52
C PHE A 155 -9.07 2.50 4.14
N SER A 156 -10.19 2.92 3.53
CA SER A 156 -11.55 2.70 4.03
C SER A 156 -12.39 1.84 3.06
N PRO A 157 -12.16 0.52 2.97
CA PRO A 157 -11.08 -0.25 3.61
C PRO A 157 -9.80 -0.32 2.74
N ILE A 158 -8.70 -0.82 3.31
CA ILE A 158 -7.53 -1.28 2.54
C ILE A 158 -7.94 -2.42 1.57
N THR A 159 -7.32 -2.50 0.39
CA THR A 159 -7.62 -3.49 -0.66
C THR A 159 -6.34 -4.16 -1.17
N TYR A 160 -6.45 -5.24 -1.95
CA TYR A 160 -5.27 -5.84 -2.59
C TYR A 160 -4.55 -4.90 -3.55
N LEU A 161 -5.24 -3.89 -4.13
CA LEU A 161 -4.58 -2.87 -4.95
C LEU A 161 -3.57 -2.07 -4.12
N HIS A 162 -3.93 -1.67 -2.90
CA HIS A 162 -3.02 -0.95 -2.01
C HIS A 162 -1.77 -1.77 -1.64
N LEU A 163 -1.92 -3.08 -1.43
CA LEU A 163 -0.80 -4.00 -1.21
C LEU A 163 0.05 -4.13 -2.48
N ARG A 164 -0.61 -4.27 -3.64
CA ARG A 164 0.06 -4.42 -4.93
C ARG A 164 0.89 -3.19 -5.31
N MET A 165 0.46 -1.98 -4.96
CA MET A 165 1.22 -0.75 -5.23
C MET A 165 2.61 -0.77 -4.60
N PHE A 166 2.76 -1.33 -3.38
CA PHE A 166 4.07 -1.45 -2.73
C PHE A 166 4.98 -2.44 -3.47
N GLU A 167 4.44 -3.58 -3.89
CA GLU A 167 5.21 -4.59 -4.65
C GLU A 167 5.65 -4.03 -6.01
N MET A 168 4.77 -3.31 -6.72
CA MET A 168 5.13 -2.64 -7.98
C MET A 168 6.21 -1.58 -7.78
N ALA A 169 6.15 -0.83 -6.70
CA ALA A 169 7.18 0.14 -6.35
C ALA A 169 8.51 -0.54 -6.01
N LEU A 170 8.48 -1.64 -5.25
CA LEU A 170 9.66 -2.42 -4.90
C LEU A 170 10.36 -2.98 -6.14
N ASP A 171 9.59 -3.55 -7.09
CA ASP A 171 10.12 -4.05 -8.37
C ASP A 171 10.81 -2.92 -9.15
N ALA A 172 10.12 -1.79 -9.34
CA ALA A 172 10.65 -0.66 -10.09
C ALA A 172 11.90 -0.03 -9.43
N ILE A 173 11.90 0.12 -8.12
CA ILE A 173 13.04 0.63 -7.35
C ILE A 173 14.25 -0.30 -7.52
N SER A 174 14.03 -1.61 -7.40
CA SER A 174 15.09 -2.60 -7.45
C SER A 174 15.74 -2.69 -8.83
N GLU A 175 14.94 -2.53 -9.89
CA GLU A 175 15.39 -2.59 -11.28
C GLU A 175 15.99 -1.27 -11.77
N GLN A 176 15.42 -0.13 -11.38
CA GLN A 176 15.70 1.15 -12.04
C GLN A 176 16.50 2.12 -11.18
N THR A 177 16.87 1.76 -9.95
CA THR A 177 17.51 2.73 -9.04
C THR A 177 18.62 2.14 -8.21
N ARG A 178 19.41 3.01 -7.58
CA ARG A 178 20.41 2.67 -6.58
C ARG A 178 19.87 2.65 -5.15
N PHE A 179 18.55 2.52 -4.96
CA PHE A 179 17.98 2.42 -3.63
C PHE A 179 17.82 0.97 -3.19
N GLU A 180 17.96 0.75 -1.89
CA GLU A 180 17.57 -0.48 -1.20
C GLU A 180 16.38 -0.15 -0.30
N VAL A 181 15.23 -0.78 -0.56
CA VAL A 181 14.05 -0.61 0.30
C VAL A 181 14.29 -1.34 1.63
N VAL A 182 14.29 -0.57 2.72
CA VAL A 182 14.50 -1.08 4.09
C VAL A 182 13.20 -1.12 4.91
N GLY A 183 12.11 -0.56 4.39
CA GLY A 183 10.79 -0.64 5.04
C GLY A 183 9.69 0.02 4.22
N GLY A 184 8.45 -0.42 4.44
CA GLY A 184 7.26 0.18 3.87
C GLY A 184 6.20 0.42 4.94
N TYR A 185 5.51 1.56 4.88
CA TYR A 185 4.53 1.97 5.88
C TYR A 185 3.22 2.41 5.24
N TYR A 186 2.11 1.88 5.75
CA TYR A 186 0.81 2.53 5.62
C TYR A 186 0.66 3.57 6.73
N SER A 187 0.26 4.79 6.36
CA SER A 187 -0.15 5.85 7.28
C SER A 187 -1.63 6.16 7.07
N PRO A 188 -2.55 5.53 7.83
CA PRO A 188 -3.97 5.84 7.74
C PRO A 188 -4.27 7.25 8.27
N VAL A 189 -5.04 8.00 7.50
CA VAL A 189 -5.44 9.36 7.88
C VAL A 189 -6.18 9.45 9.21
N SER A 190 -6.11 10.59 9.89
CA SER A 190 -7.01 10.98 11.00
C SER A 190 -8.50 10.89 10.65
N SER A 191 -9.34 10.52 11.62
CA SER A 191 -10.80 10.60 11.48
C SER A 191 -11.33 12.03 11.30
N ASN A 192 -10.50 13.03 11.59
CA ASN A 192 -10.82 14.44 11.32
C ASN A 192 -10.90 14.75 9.83
N TYR A 193 -10.33 13.89 8.98
CA TYR A 193 -10.54 13.93 7.55
C TYR A 193 -11.98 13.52 7.25
N LYS A 194 -12.90 14.49 7.12
CA LYS A 194 -14.35 14.23 7.00
C LYS A 194 -14.75 13.81 5.59
N LYS A 195 -13.92 12.97 4.94
CA LYS A 195 -14.28 12.30 3.70
C LYS A 195 -15.52 11.43 3.96
N GLN A 196 -16.51 11.56 3.10
CA GLN A 196 -17.73 10.74 3.18
C GLN A 196 -17.39 9.25 3.00
N GLY A 197 -18.05 8.37 3.77
CA GLY A 197 -17.75 6.92 3.79
C GLY A 197 -16.43 6.55 4.48
N LEU A 198 -15.81 7.49 5.23
CA LEU A 198 -14.62 7.20 6.02
C LEU A 198 -15.00 6.49 7.33
N ALA A 199 -14.60 5.24 7.47
CA ALA A 199 -14.73 4.52 8.74
C ALA A 199 -13.85 5.17 9.83
N PRO A 200 -14.18 4.99 11.13
CA PRO A 200 -13.35 5.43 12.24
C PRO A 200 -11.89 4.98 12.09
N ALA A 201 -10.95 5.87 12.45
CA ALA A 201 -9.52 5.66 12.21
C ALA A 201 -8.99 4.36 12.82
N HIS A 202 -9.40 4.02 14.05
CA HIS A 202 -8.99 2.78 14.70
C HIS A 202 -9.39 1.51 13.94
N HIS A 203 -10.54 1.51 13.25
CA HIS A 203 -10.94 0.38 12.39
C HIS A 203 -10.06 0.29 11.16
N ARG A 204 -9.71 1.43 10.55
CA ARG A 204 -8.87 1.47 9.34
C ARG A 204 -7.43 1.07 9.63
N VAL A 205 -6.86 1.57 10.73
CA VAL A 205 -5.57 1.12 11.26
C VAL A 205 -5.60 -0.40 11.45
N ARG A 206 -6.62 -0.93 12.14
CA ARG A 206 -6.71 -2.38 12.39
C ARG A 206 -6.85 -3.20 11.10
N MET A 207 -7.63 -2.73 10.13
CA MET A 207 -7.73 -3.40 8.82
C MET A 207 -6.40 -3.39 8.06
N CYS A 208 -5.62 -2.30 8.13
CA CYS A 208 -4.28 -2.26 7.56
C CYS A 208 -3.34 -3.25 8.27
N GLU A 209 -3.40 -3.36 9.60
CA GLU A 209 -2.58 -4.33 10.36
C GLU A 209 -2.93 -5.76 9.94
N LEU A 210 -4.22 -6.10 9.94
CA LEU A 210 -4.71 -7.42 9.53
C LEU A 210 -4.36 -7.78 8.09
N ALA A 211 -4.27 -6.78 7.21
CA ALA A 211 -3.79 -6.96 5.86
C ALA A 211 -2.29 -7.29 5.86
N CYS A 212 -1.46 -6.55 6.60
CA CYS A 212 0.00 -6.70 6.59
C CYS A 212 0.52 -7.90 7.39
N GLU A 213 -0.13 -8.25 8.51
CA GLU A 213 0.33 -9.25 9.48
C GLU A 213 0.56 -10.62 8.83
N ARG A 214 -0.34 -11.07 7.94
CA ARG A 214 -0.30 -12.41 7.33
C ARG A 214 0.02 -12.42 5.83
N THR A 215 0.16 -11.26 5.18
CA THR A 215 0.40 -11.18 3.72
C THR A 215 1.72 -10.53 3.32
N SER A 216 2.43 -9.88 4.25
CA SER A 216 3.70 -9.20 3.97
C SER A 216 4.75 -9.52 5.03
N SER A 217 6.02 -9.47 4.63
CA SER A 217 7.19 -9.58 5.50
C SER A 217 7.89 -8.24 5.77
N TRP A 218 7.52 -7.16 5.07
CA TRP A 218 8.26 -5.89 5.09
C TRP A 218 7.39 -4.64 5.28
N LEU A 219 6.06 -4.79 5.15
CA LEU A 219 5.10 -3.71 5.34
C LEU A 219 4.67 -3.59 6.81
N MET A 220 4.55 -2.36 7.27
CA MET A 220 4.09 -1.97 8.61
C MET A 220 2.97 -0.94 8.51
N VAL A 221 2.32 -0.68 9.64
CA VAL A 221 1.26 0.34 9.75
C VAL A 221 1.67 1.28 10.86
N ASP A 222 1.75 2.57 10.54
CA ASP A 222 1.99 3.63 11.51
C ASP A 222 0.69 4.37 11.83
N ALA A 223 0.29 4.41 13.10
CA ALA A 223 -0.95 5.05 13.51
C ALA A 223 -0.79 6.53 13.88
N TRP A 224 0.43 7.09 13.86
CA TRP A 224 0.70 8.44 14.36
C TRP A 224 -0.19 9.52 13.76
N GLU A 225 -0.35 9.53 12.44
CA GLU A 225 -1.22 10.48 11.73
C GLU A 225 -2.68 10.34 12.18
N SER A 226 -3.12 9.10 12.37
CA SER A 226 -4.49 8.77 12.75
C SER A 226 -4.87 9.22 14.16
N LEU A 227 -3.85 9.30 15.04
CA LEU A 227 -3.96 9.69 16.44
C LEU A 227 -3.90 11.22 16.64
N GLN A 228 -3.59 11.99 15.59
CA GLN A 228 -3.55 13.44 15.69
C GLN A 228 -4.95 14.02 15.92
N PRO A 229 -5.08 15.01 16.81
CA PRO A 229 -6.37 15.61 17.17
C PRO A 229 -6.97 16.48 16.05
N LYS A 230 -6.20 16.78 15.02
CA LYS A 230 -6.61 17.53 13.81
C LYS A 230 -6.12 16.79 12.57
N TYR A 231 -6.59 17.21 11.39
CA TYR A 231 -6.00 16.79 10.14
C TYR A 231 -4.51 17.17 10.09
N THR A 232 -3.69 16.27 9.56
CA THR A 232 -2.25 16.46 9.43
C THR A 232 -1.88 16.46 7.96
N ARG A 233 -1.15 17.50 7.55
CA ARG A 233 -0.68 17.63 6.17
C ARG A 233 0.35 16.54 5.87
N THR A 234 0.31 16.01 4.64
CA THR A 234 1.23 14.94 4.21
C THR A 234 2.71 15.30 4.43
N ALA A 235 3.09 16.57 4.25
CA ALA A 235 4.45 17.04 4.51
C ALA A 235 4.90 16.76 5.96
N LEU A 236 4.03 17.01 6.94
CA LEU A 236 4.31 16.76 8.37
C LEU A 236 4.34 15.26 8.70
N VAL A 237 3.54 14.46 8.01
CA VAL A 237 3.60 13.00 8.14
C VAL A 237 4.98 12.49 7.70
N LEU A 238 5.49 12.96 6.56
CA LEU A 238 6.83 12.61 6.09
C LEU A 238 7.93 13.11 7.04
N ASP A 239 7.76 14.31 7.61
CA ASP A 239 8.66 14.84 8.64
C ASP A 239 8.70 13.98 9.89
N HIS A 240 7.55 13.44 10.34
CA HIS A 240 7.50 12.50 11.45
C HIS A 240 8.28 11.21 11.15
N PHE A 241 8.13 10.62 9.95
CA PHE A 241 8.96 9.48 9.55
C PHE A 241 10.45 9.84 9.53
N ASN A 242 10.82 11.03 9.04
CA ASN A 242 12.20 11.49 9.03
C ASN A 242 12.74 11.64 10.46
N GLU A 243 11.96 12.22 11.36
CA GLU A 243 12.35 12.37 12.76
C GLU A 243 12.53 11.01 13.45
N GLU A 244 11.61 10.08 13.26
CA GLU A 244 11.71 8.74 13.86
C GLU A 244 12.91 7.95 13.32
N ILE A 245 13.16 7.98 12.01
CA ILE A 245 14.17 7.14 11.36
C ILE A 245 15.55 7.80 11.35
N ASN A 246 15.64 9.06 10.92
CA ASN A 246 16.92 9.73 10.70
C ASN A 246 17.40 10.47 11.93
N ILE A 247 16.52 11.14 12.68
CA ILE A 247 16.92 11.93 13.85
C ILE A 247 17.06 11.06 15.09
N LYS A 248 15.99 10.36 15.49
CA LYS A 248 15.98 9.56 16.73
C LYS A 248 16.84 8.30 16.63
N ARG A 249 16.92 7.67 15.45
CA ARG A 249 17.67 6.41 15.23
C ARG A 249 19.00 6.60 14.49
N GLY A 250 19.22 7.75 13.86
CA GLY A 250 20.46 8.07 13.15
C GLY A 250 20.57 7.40 11.77
N GLY A 251 19.47 6.91 11.19
CA GLY A 251 19.47 6.20 9.90
C GLY A 251 19.74 4.69 10.02
N ILE A 252 20.16 4.06 8.92
CA ILE A 252 20.42 2.61 8.81
C ILE A 252 21.92 2.33 8.74
N MET A 253 22.35 1.24 9.36
CA MET A 253 23.76 0.82 9.37
C MET A 253 24.15 0.16 8.04
N THR A 254 25.33 0.45 7.51
CA THR A 254 25.95 -0.28 6.40
C THR A 254 26.68 -1.52 6.93
N GLN A 255 27.08 -2.44 6.06
CA GLN A 255 27.92 -3.59 6.43
C GLN A 255 29.30 -3.12 6.93
N SER A 256 29.80 -1.99 6.43
CA SER A 256 31.00 -1.33 6.92
C SER A 256 30.86 -0.68 8.32
N GLY A 257 29.66 -0.64 8.89
CA GLY A 257 29.40 -0.09 10.23
C GLY A 257 29.13 1.43 10.28
N GLU A 258 29.08 2.11 9.13
CA GLU A 258 28.67 3.51 9.03
C GLU A 258 27.14 3.63 9.10
N LYS A 259 26.61 4.72 9.64
CA LYS A 259 25.17 5.02 9.53
C LYS A 259 24.89 5.93 8.34
N ARG A 260 23.92 5.54 7.51
CA ARG A 260 23.47 6.28 6.33
C ARG A 260 22.05 6.79 6.55
N GLY A 261 21.83 8.06 6.22
CA GLY A 261 20.50 8.67 6.24
C GLY A 261 19.57 7.99 5.23
N VAL A 262 18.33 7.75 5.66
CA VAL A 262 17.29 7.08 4.91
C VAL A 262 16.49 8.09 4.12
N LYS A 263 16.44 7.89 2.80
CA LYS A 263 15.50 8.63 1.96
C LYS A 263 14.10 8.14 2.25
N ILE A 264 13.14 9.04 2.39
CA ILE A 264 11.73 8.71 2.52
C ILE A 264 11.04 9.15 1.23
N MET A 265 10.17 8.30 0.67
CA MET A 265 9.39 8.64 -0.51
C MET A 265 7.91 8.32 -0.30
N LEU A 266 7.05 9.23 -0.76
CA LEU A 266 5.61 9.06 -0.75
C LEU A 266 5.19 8.12 -1.89
N LEU A 267 4.47 7.05 -1.59
CA LEU A 267 3.84 6.18 -2.57
C LEU A 267 2.39 6.61 -2.79
N ALA A 268 2.05 6.84 -4.05
CA ALA A 268 0.76 7.40 -4.46
C ALA A 268 0.24 6.78 -5.76
N GLY A 269 -1.07 6.80 -5.95
CA GLY A 269 -1.68 6.59 -7.26
C GLY A 269 -1.75 7.90 -8.05
N GLY A 270 -2.06 7.83 -9.35
CA GLY A 270 -2.26 9.01 -10.21
C GLY A 270 -3.25 10.03 -9.63
N ASP A 271 -4.34 9.55 -9.02
CA ASP A 271 -5.40 10.37 -8.44
C ASP A 271 -4.87 11.39 -7.40
N LEU A 272 -3.83 11.03 -6.63
CA LEU A 272 -3.25 11.95 -5.64
C LEU A 272 -2.43 13.04 -6.31
N ILE A 273 -1.70 12.70 -7.37
CA ILE A 273 -0.84 13.62 -8.09
C ILE A 273 -1.68 14.64 -8.84
N GLU A 274 -2.76 14.22 -9.47
CA GLU A 274 -3.74 15.12 -10.07
C GLU A 274 -4.26 16.13 -9.04
N SER A 275 -4.63 15.67 -7.84
CA SER A 275 -5.07 16.58 -6.76
C SER A 275 -3.99 17.57 -6.31
N MET A 276 -2.70 17.27 -6.51
CA MET A 276 -1.60 18.19 -6.19
C MET A 276 -1.48 19.35 -7.18
N GLY A 277 -2.04 19.22 -8.39
CA GLY A 277 -2.10 20.31 -9.36
C GLY A 277 -3.39 21.13 -9.29
N GLU A 278 -4.35 20.74 -8.45
CA GLU A 278 -5.56 21.53 -8.22
C GLU A 278 -5.21 22.83 -7.49
N PRO A 279 -5.58 24.00 -8.05
CA PRO A 279 -5.22 25.29 -7.45
C PRO A 279 -5.74 25.45 -6.03
N ASP A 280 -4.87 25.93 -5.14
CA ASP A 280 -5.21 26.27 -3.74
C ASP A 280 -5.72 25.08 -2.91
N VAL A 281 -5.41 23.85 -3.33
CA VAL A 281 -5.64 22.62 -2.56
C VAL A 281 -4.43 22.26 -1.70
N TRP A 282 -3.23 22.40 -2.27
CA TRP A 282 -1.95 22.14 -1.59
C TRP A 282 -1.16 23.44 -1.47
N ALA A 283 -0.51 23.64 -0.33
CA ALA A 283 0.39 24.79 -0.17
C ALA A 283 1.66 24.56 -1.00
N ASP A 284 2.09 25.56 -1.76
CA ASP A 284 3.32 25.48 -2.57
C ASP A 284 4.52 25.07 -1.72
N GLN A 285 4.63 25.60 -0.49
CA GLN A 285 5.69 25.21 0.45
C GLN A 285 5.68 23.70 0.74
N ASP A 286 4.50 23.10 0.88
CA ASP A 286 4.37 21.65 1.09
C ASP A 286 4.74 20.88 -0.16
N LEU A 287 4.38 21.36 -1.35
CA LEU A 287 4.77 20.74 -2.61
C LEU A 287 6.30 20.77 -2.79
N HIS A 288 6.95 21.93 -2.58
CA HIS A 288 8.41 22.03 -2.59
C HIS A 288 9.06 21.13 -1.54
N HIS A 289 8.43 20.95 -0.37
CA HIS A 289 8.97 20.10 0.69
C HIS A 289 8.84 18.61 0.36
N ILE A 290 7.64 18.15 0.00
CA ILE A 290 7.36 16.76 -0.36
C ILE A 290 8.17 16.36 -1.59
N LEU A 291 8.11 17.16 -2.65
CA LEU A 291 8.72 16.82 -3.94
C LEU A 291 10.22 17.14 -3.97
N GLY A 292 10.67 18.18 -3.29
CA GLY A 292 12.07 18.60 -3.32
C GLY A 292 12.97 17.92 -2.29
N LYS A 293 12.43 17.45 -1.15
CA LYS A 293 13.23 16.86 -0.05
C LYS A 293 13.06 15.35 0.07
N TYR A 294 11.83 14.86 -0.07
CA TYR A 294 11.51 13.45 0.03
C TYR A 294 11.51 12.78 -1.34
N GLY A 295 10.43 12.98 -2.11
CA GLY A 295 10.21 12.39 -3.42
C GLY A 295 8.94 11.56 -3.47
N CYS A 296 8.54 11.18 -4.68
CA CYS A 296 7.28 10.50 -4.91
C CYS A 296 7.42 9.29 -5.85
N LEU A 297 6.77 8.20 -5.49
CA LEU A 297 6.59 6.99 -6.28
C LEU A 297 5.14 6.99 -6.77
N ILE A 298 4.94 7.15 -8.08
CA ILE A 298 3.60 7.28 -8.65
C ILE A 298 3.27 6.01 -9.41
N VAL A 299 2.25 5.29 -8.97
CA VAL A 299 1.68 4.18 -9.75
C VAL A 299 0.65 4.73 -10.72
N GLU A 300 1.00 4.69 -12.00
CA GLU A 300 0.16 5.15 -13.11
C GLU A 300 -0.98 4.14 -13.35
N ARG A 301 -2.23 4.62 -13.27
CA ARG A 301 -3.44 3.84 -13.58
C ARG A 301 -3.86 4.11 -15.03
N ALA A 302 -4.62 3.20 -15.62
CA ALA A 302 -5.07 3.30 -17.01
C ALA A 302 -5.76 4.65 -17.28
N GLY A 303 -5.22 5.42 -18.22
CA GLY A 303 -5.80 6.69 -18.70
C GLY A 303 -5.09 7.95 -18.21
N ALA A 304 -4.34 7.90 -17.11
CA ALA A 304 -3.68 9.08 -16.55
C ALA A 304 -2.30 9.32 -17.16
N ASP A 305 -2.14 10.36 -18.00
CA ASP A 305 -0.82 10.78 -18.50
C ASP A 305 -0.06 11.61 -17.45
N VAL A 306 0.49 10.89 -16.47
CA VAL A 306 1.28 11.48 -15.37
C VAL A 306 2.44 12.31 -15.90
N ARG A 307 3.07 11.90 -17.01
CA ARG A 307 4.23 12.64 -17.54
C ARG A 307 3.84 13.98 -18.13
N SER A 308 2.75 14.03 -18.90
CA SER A 308 2.22 15.30 -19.41
C SER A 308 1.76 16.20 -18.27
N PHE A 309 1.14 15.63 -17.23
CA PHE A 309 0.75 16.38 -16.04
C PHE A 309 1.96 17.00 -15.30
N LEU A 310 3.01 16.21 -15.05
CA LEU A 310 4.25 16.69 -14.43
C LEU A 310 4.94 17.80 -15.25
N LEU A 311 4.80 17.77 -16.58
CA LEU A 311 5.32 18.83 -17.46
C LEU A 311 4.51 20.12 -17.38
N SER A 312 3.21 20.00 -17.12
CA SER A 312 2.28 21.14 -17.12
C SER A 312 2.35 22.03 -15.87
N HIS A 313 2.94 21.53 -14.78
CA HIS A 313 2.96 22.21 -13.49
C HIS A 313 4.39 22.60 -13.07
N ASP A 314 4.63 23.90 -12.83
CA ASP A 314 5.98 24.46 -12.59
C ASP A 314 6.74 23.79 -11.45
N ILE A 315 6.13 23.68 -10.26
CA ILE A 315 6.76 23.04 -9.09
C ILE A 315 7.08 21.57 -9.35
N MET A 316 6.17 20.83 -10.00
CA MET A 316 6.39 19.41 -10.30
C MET A 316 7.50 19.23 -11.34
N TYR A 317 7.55 20.10 -12.34
CA TYR A 317 8.60 20.11 -13.34
C TYR A 317 9.97 20.47 -12.73
N GLU A 318 10.02 21.41 -11.80
CA GLU A 318 11.24 21.74 -11.03
C GLU A 318 11.78 20.49 -10.32
N HIS A 319 10.92 19.76 -9.61
CA HIS A 319 11.30 18.56 -8.83
C HIS A 319 11.18 17.25 -9.60
N ARG A 320 10.99 17.26 -10.92
CA ARG A 320 10.69 16.08 -11.75
C ARG A 320 11.68 14.91 -11.61
N ARG A 321 12.92 15.20 -11.22
CA ARG A 321 13.98 14.18 -10.99
C ARG A 321 13.79 13.40 -9.68
N ASN A 322 12.86 13.82 -8.84
CA ASN A 322 12.51 13.17 -7.58
C ASN A 322 11.18 12.39 -7.65
N PHE A 323 10.74 12.11 -8.88
CA PHE A 323 9.60 11.24 -9.17
C PHE A 323 10.07 9.93 -9.83
N LEU A 324 9.50 8.81 -9.39
CA LEU A 324 9.54 7.55 -10.13
C LEU A 324 8.13 7.18 -10.55
N VAL A 325 7.86 7.25 -11.86
CA VAL A 325 6.56 6.86 -12.42
C VAL A 325 6.61 5.38 -12.78
N ILE A 326 5.71 4.60 -12.18
CA ILE A 326 5.64 3.14 -12.24
C ILE A 326 4.41 2.75 -13.04
N LYS A 327 4.61 2.08 -14.17
CA LYS A 327 3.52 1.62 -15.02
C LYS A 327 2.84 0.40 -14.44
N GLN A 328 1.51 0.41 -14.41
CA GLN A 328 0.73 -0.77 -14.10
C GLN A 328 0.65 -1.72 -15.29
N LEU A 329 1.47 -2.78 -15.29
CA LEU A 329 1.46 -3.80 -16.36
C LEU A 329 0.22 -4.71 -16.31
N ILE A 330 -0.33 -4.93 -15.11
CA ILE A 330 -1.56 -5.71 -14.90
C ILE A 330 -2.60 -4.78 -14.30
N TYR A 331 -3.61 -4.44 -15.10
CA TYR A 331 -4.68 -3.54 -14.69
C TYR A 331 -5.52 -4.15 -13.57
N ASN A 332 -5.51 -3.47 -12.43
CA ASN A 332 -6.36 -3.75 -11.31
C ASN A 332 -6.92 -2.43 -10.81
N ASP A 333 -8.25 -2.31 -10.88
CA ASP A 333 -8.99 -1.07 -10.64
C ASP A 333 -9.95 -1.21 -9.43
N ILE A 334 -9.53 -2.02 -8.46
CA ILE A 334 -10.24 -2.21 -7.18
C ILE A 334 -10.05 -0.98 -6.29
N SER A 335 -11.03 -0.08 -6.31
CA SER A 335 -11.10 1.08 -5.40
C SER A 335 -11.88 0.75 -4.13
N SER A 336 -11.52 1.39 -3.00
CA SER A 336 -12.27 1.23 -1.74
C SER A 336 -13.73 1.67 -1.89
N THR A 337 -14.03 2.63 -2.77
CA THR A 337 -15.40 3.08 -3.06
C THR A 337 -16.24 1.96 -3.68
N LYS A 338 -15.69 1.22 -4.67
CA LYS A 338 -16.36 0.05 -5.25
C LYS A 338 -16.58 -1.06 -4.21
N ILE A 339 -15.61 -1.26 -3.30
CA ILE A 339 -15.73 -2.23 -2.20
C ILE A 339 -16.90 -1.87 -1.27
N ARG A 340 -16.96 -0.61 -0.79
CA ARG A 340 -18.08 -0.16 0.07
C ARG A 340 -19.42 -0.27 -0.66
N LEU A 341 -19.48 0.04 -1.96
CA LEU A 341 -20.67 -0.19 -2.78
C LEU A 341 -21.09 -1.67 -2.78
N PHE A 342 -20.18 -2.60 -3.02
CA PHE A 342 -20.49 -4.03 -3.06
C PHE A 342 -21.03 -4.51 -1.71
N ILE A 343 -20.40 -4.10 -0.60
CA ILE A 343 -20.85 -4.43 0.75
C ILE A 343 -22.27 -3.91 1.00
N ARG A 344 -22.58 -2.65 0.66
CA ARG A 344 -23.93 -2.06 0.79
C ARG A 344 -25.00 -2.77 -0.05
N ARG A 345 -24.60 -3.44 -1.13
CA ARG A 345 -25.50 -4.22 -2.00
C ARG A 345 -25.55 -5.70 -1.63
N GLY A 346 -24.91 -6.11 -0.53
CA GLY A 346 -24.82 -7.51 -0.14
C GLY A 346 -24.03 -8.37 -1.15
N MET A 347 -23.19 -7.76 -2.00
CA MET A 347 -22.37 -8.47 -2.96
C MET A 347 -21.06 -8.95 -2.32
N SER A 348 -20.54 -10.08 -2.81
CA SER A 348 -19.28 -10.62 -2.30
C SER A 348 -18.09 -9.73 -2.68
N VAL A 349 -17.20 -9.51 -1.70
CA VAL A 349 -15.90 -8.85 -1.87
C VAL A 349 -14.72 -9.82 -1.68
N GLN A 350 -15.01 -11.13 -1.70
CA GLN A 350 -13.99 -12.17 -1.59
C GLN A 350 -12.97 -12.05 -2.73
N TYR A 351 -11.69 -12.26 -2.41
CA TYR A 351 -10.55 -12.10 -3.32
C TYR A 351 -10.27 -10.67 -3.79
N LEU A 352 -11.05 -9.67 -3.35
CA LEU A 352 -10.74 -8.25 -3.55
C LEU A 352 -9.97 -7.64 -2.36
N LEU A 353 -10.12 -8.27 -1.19
CA LEU A 353 -9.51 -7.91 0.09
C LEU A 353 -8.91 -9.16 0.76
N PRO A 354 -7.92 -9.01 1.67
CA PRO A 354 -7.53 -10.10 2.57
C PRO A 354 -8.71 -10.65 3.37
N ASN A 355 -8.76 -11.97 3.56
CA ASN A 355 -9.85 -12.62 4.30
C ASN A 355 -9.99 -12.11 5.73
N SER A 356 -8.88 -11.76 6.39
CA SER A 356 -8.87 -11.14 7.72
C SER A 356 -9.63 -9.81 7.73
N VAL A 357 -9.40 -8.96 6.73
CA VAL A 357 -10.11 -7.68 6.56
C VAL A 357 -11.60 -7.89 6.30
N ILE A 358 -11.97 -8.87 5.47
CA ILE A 358 -13.38 -9.19 5.18
C ILE A 358 -14.11 -9.60 6.47
N ARG A 359 -13.51 -10.50 7.25
CA ARG A 359 -14.09 -10.95 8.52
C ARG A 359 -14.22 -9.80 9.52
N TYR A 360 -13.21 -8.94 9.61
CA TYR A 360 -13.24 -7.76 10.46
C TYR A 360 -14.39 -6.80 10.09
N ILE A 361 -14.57 -6.53 8.80
CA ILE A 361 -15.70 -5.71 8.29
C ILE A 361 -17.04 -6.33 8.70
N GLN A 362 -17.20 -7.64 8.55
CA GLN A 362 -18.44 -8.36 8.90
C GLN A 362 -18.72 -8.33 10.40
N GLU A 363 -17.72 -8.59 11.22
CA GLU A 363 -17.84 -8.61 12.69
C GLU A 363 -18.24 -7.23 13.23
N HIS A 364 -17.61 -6.17 12.74
CA HIS A 364 -17.89 -4.80 13.15
C HIS A 364 -19.03 -4.13 12.37
N LYS A 365 -19.67 -4.84 11.44
CA LYS A 365 -20.77 -4.36 10.58
C LYS A 365 -20.45 -3.04 9.86
N LEU A 366 -19.19 -2.89 9.42
CA LEU A 366 -18.72 -1.68 8.74
C LEU A 366 -19.35 -1.58 7.34
N TYR A 367 -19.71 -0.38 6.91
CA TYR A 367 -20.20 -0.07 5.56
C TYR A 367 -21.57 -0.66 5.17
N ILE A 368 -22.29 -1.35 6.05
CA ILE A 368 -23.55 -2.06 5.69
C ILE A 368 -24.74 -1.09 5.55
N ASN A 369 -24.92 -0.18 6.51
CA ASN A 369 -26.07 0.72 6.59
C ASN A 369 -25.72 2.19 6.28
N GLU A 370 -24.61 2.40 5.58
CA GLU A 370 -24.13 3.73 5.23
C GLU A 370 -24.67 4.16 3.86
N THR A 371 -24.89 5.46 3.66
CA THR A 371 -25.22 6.02 2.35
C THR A 371 -24.04 6.83 1.84
N GLU A 372 -23.72 6.65 0.56
CA GLU A 372 -22.70 7.44 -0.13
C GLU A 372 -23.30 8.08 -1.38
N PRO A 373 -22.97 9.36 -1.67
CA PRO A 373 -23.44 10.04 -2.87
C PRO A 373 -23.03 9.33 -4.15
N VAL A 374 -23.94 9.28 -5.14
CA VAL A 374 -23.68 8.67 -6.46
C VAL A 374 -22.47 9.30 -7.14
N LYS A 375 -22.25 10.62 -6.98
CA LYS A 375 -21.10 11.34 -7.54
C LYS A 375 -19.77 10.73 -7.09
N GLN A 376 -19.65 10.23 -5.86
CA GLN A 376 -18.41 9.60 -5.38
C GLN A 376 -18.21 8.19 -5.94
N VAL A 377 -19.29 7.45 -6.18
CA VAL A 377 -19.24 6.12 -6.80
C VAL A 377 -18.91 6.21 -8.28
N MET A 378 -19.33 7.29 -8.95
CA MET A 378 -19.13 7.54 -10.38
C MET A 378 -17.93 8.45 -10.68
N ALA A 379 -17.28 9.06 -9.68
CA ALA A 379 -16.10 9.89 -9.89
C ALA A 379 -14.93 9.10 -10.51
N ASP A 380 -14.86 7.79 -10.25
CA ASP A 380 -13.92 6.86 -10.92
C ASP A 380 -14.21 6.66 -12.44
N LYS A 381 -15.20 7.36 -13.03
CA LYS A 381 -15.65 7.17 -14.43
C LYS A 381 -15.68 8.43 -15.31
N MET A 382 -15.26 9.59 -14.81
CA MET A 382 -15.18 10.78 -15.69
C MET A 382 -13.77 10.89 -16.27
N ASP A 383 -13.52 10.07 -17.30
CA ASP A 383 -12.65 10.37 -18.43
C ASP A 383 -13.16 9.60 -19.66
#